data_AF-A0A842QII9-F1
#
_entry.id   AF-A0A842QII9-F1
#
_cell.length_a   1.000
_cell.length_b   1.000
_cell.length_c   1.000
_cell.angle_alpha   90.00
_cell.angle_beta   90.00
_cell.angle_gamma   90.00
#
_symmetry.space_group_name_H-M   'P 1'
#
loop_
_entity.id
_entity.type
_entity.pdbx_description
1 polymer ?
#
loop_
_entity_poly.entity_id
_entity_poly.type
_entity_poly.pdbx_seq_one_letter_code
_entity_poly.pdbx_strand_id
1 'polypeptide(L)'
;YHNSYIIADFTEAWILETSGRQWVAKQVEGFQAISNGYTITNDWDRASEDVIDHAIERGWFDEEEEFSFAGVYENEAMRYITRCDDRLSESTTLLQDEFGKIEFSTLMKLLRNHPDDWRPWNQPKAAICQHACHENSYVTAGSQISELGDDHLHWFTGSSNPCTSVYWPFTFDSPYVYDGFDMASEKYSEESYWWIREKQNRAISKSFDVAMTEAQYTVAKHQDIVYRLASRRIEQDVVERTIIEYMRELQGSIESAAVDTGIPTEFKNYWNKRNAEAGMKVP
;
A
#
# COMPACT_ATOMS: atom_id res chain seq x y z
N TYR A 1 -16.26 5.75 -10.15
CA TYR A 1 -15.36 5.85 -8.99
C TYR A 1 -14.83 7.26 -8.77
N HIS A 2 -15.15 7.90 -7.64
CA HIS A 2 -14.38 9.07 -7.16
C HIS A 2 -13.42 8.66 -6.06
N ASN A 3 -13.90 8.43 -4.84
CA ASN A 3 -13.07 8.01 -3.71
C ASN A 3 -13.84 7.11 -2.76
N SER A 4 -13.11 6.19 -2.12
CA SER A 4 -13.54 5.42 -0.96
C SER A 4 -12.64 5.76 0.22
N TYR A 5 -13.20 5.82 1.42
CA TYR A 5 -12.50 6.19 2.66
C TYR A 5 -12.68 5.11 3.71
N ILE A 6 -11.62 4.87 4.49
CA ILE A 6 -11.67 4.12 5.74
C ILE A 6 -11.66 5.16 6.87
N ILE A 7 -12.69 5.13 7.70
CA ILE A 7 -12.84 6.04 8.85
C ILE A 7 -12.94 5.15 10.08
N ALA A 8 -12.11 5.39 11.09
CA ALA A 8 -12.13 4.58 12.31
C ALA A 8 -11.77 5.42 13.53
N ASP A 9 -12.37 5.06 14.66
CA ASP A 9 -11.98 5.51 15.99
C ASP A 9 -11.75 4.30 16.92
N PHE A 10 -11.70 4.52 18.23
CA PHE A 10 -11.46 3.46 19.22
C PHE A 10 -12.63 2.48 19.39
N THR A 11 -13.78 2.76 18.79
CA THR A 11 -15.03 2.02 19.03
C THR A 11 -15.66 1.47 17.75
N GLU A 12 -15.46 2.14 16.62
CA GLU A 12 -16.07 1.74 15.35
C GLU A 12 -15.21 2.06 14.14
N ALA A 13 -15.49 1.37 13.05
CA ALA A 13 -14.92 1.62 11.74
C ALA A 13 -16.01 1.66 10.68
N TRP A 14 -15.79 2.46 9.65
CA TRP A 14 -16.73 2.76 8.59
C TRP A 14 -16.02 2.81 7.24
N ILE A 15 -16.68 2.28 6.22
CA ILE A 15 -16.35 2.55 4.82
C ILE A 15 -17.31 3.59 4.29
N LEU A 16 -16.77 4.63 3.65
CA LEU A 16 -17.53 5.67 2.95
C LEU A 16 -17.15 5.65 1.48
N GLU A 17 -18.12 5.49 0.58
CA GLU A 17 -17.93 5.53 -0.87
C GLU A 17 -18.69 6.71 -1.48
N THR A 18 -18.02 7.47 -2.34
CA THR A 18 -18.52 8.76 -2.84
C THR A 18 -18.57 8.80 -4.36
N SER A 19 -19.65 9.38 -4.92
CA SER A 19 -19.83 9.66 -6.34
C SER A 19 -20.44 11.05 -6.54
N GLY A 20 -19.62 12.01 -6.98
CA GLY A 20 -19.98 13.43 -7.02
C GLY A 20 -20.32 13.95 -5.62
N ARG A 21 -21.59 14.36 -5.45
CA ARG A 21 -22.15 14.76 -4.15
C ARG A 21 -22.89 13.62 -3.44
N GLN A 22 -23.08 12.50 -4.13
CA GLN A 22 -23.76 11.33 -3.61
C GLN A 22 -22.78 10.45 -2.85
N TRP A 23 -23.25 9.79 -1.80
CA TRP A 23 -22.41 8.91 -0.99
C TRP A 23 -23.24 7.86 -0.25
N VAL A 24 -22.59 6.74 0.05
CA VAL A 24 -23.09 5.68 0.93
C VAL A 24 -22.00 5.31 1.93
N ALA A 25 -22.40 4.93 3.13
CA ALA A 25 -21.49 4.49 4.17
C ALA A 25 -22.03 3.25 4.90
N LYS A 26 -21.12 2.33 5.21
CA LYS A 26 -21.39 1.08 5.91
C LYS A 26 -20.46 0.96 7.12
N GLN A 27 -21.02 0.68 8.28
CA GLN A 27 -20.28 0.33 9.47
C GLN A 27 -19.66 -1.06 9.27
N VAL A 28 -18.39 -1.19 9.62
CA VAL A 28 -17.65 -2.44 9.46
C VAL A 28 -17.94 -3.37 10.62
N GLU A 29 -18.60 -4.49 10.35
CA GLU A 29 -18.77 -5.59 11.29
C GLU A 29 -17.70 -6.66 11.03
N GLY A 30 -16.66 -6.70 11.87
CA GLY A 30 -15.55 -7.63 11.70
C GLY A 30 -14.40 -7.06 10.87
N PHE A 31 -14.40 -7.30 9.55
CA PHE A 31 -13.39 -6.76 8.62
C PHE A 31 -14.03 -6.36 7.30
N GLN A 32 -13.39 -5.42 6.61
CA GLN A 32 -13.76 -5.02 5.24
C GLN A 32 -12.49 -4.65 4.48
N ALA A 33 -12.42 -5.08 3.22
CA ALA A 33 -11.41 -4.61 2.27
C ALA A 33 -12.06 -3.74 1.20
N ILE A 34 -11.32 -2.73 0.74
CA ILE A 34 -11.72 -1.87 -0.37
C ILE A 34 -10.56 -1.73 -1.36
N SER A 35 -10.88 -1.36 -2.59
CA SER A 35 -9.91 -1.11 -3.66
C SER A 35 -10.40 0.07 -4.52
N ASN A 36 -9.82 0.27 -5.69
CA ASN A 36 -10.21 1.35 -6.62
C ASN A 36 -11.53 1.07 -7.38
N GLY A 37 -12.49 0.43 -6.72
CA GLY A 37 -13.85 0.18 -7.20
C GLY A 37 -14.81 0.14 -6.02
N TYR A 38 -16.07 0.50 -6.26
CA TYR A 38 -17.10 0.49 -5.22
C TYR A 38 -17.38 -0.94 -4.75
N THR A 39 -17.75 -1.05 -3.48
CA THR A 39 -17.99 -2.30 -2.76
C THR A 39 -19.35 -2.32 -2.05
N ILE A 40 -19.92 -1.14 -1.75
CA ILE A 40 -21.22 -1.03 -1.09
C ILE A 40 -22.32 -1.13 -2.14
N THR A 41 -23.19 -2.14 -2.01
CA THR A 41 -24.29 -2.42 -2.94
C THR A 41 -25.60 -1.83 -2.45
N ASN A 42 -26.52 -2.65 -1.94
CA ASN A 42 -27.86 -2.36 -1.43
C ASN A 42 -27.91 -2.33 0.12
N ASP A 43 -26.85 -2.80 0.77
CA ASP A 43 -26.71 -2.79 2.23
C ASP A 43 -25.75 -1.66 2.64
N TRP A 44 -26.31 -0.53 3.04
CA TRP A 44 -25.58 0.61 3.62
C TRP A 44 -26.34 1.08 4.86
N ASP A 45 -25.64 1.68 5.82
CA ASP A 45 -26.27 2.19 7.03
C ASP A 45 -26.60 3.68 6.93
N ARG A 46 -25.84 4.42 6.11
CA ARG A 46 -26.03 5.86 5.87
C ARG A 46 -25.84 6.17 4.38
N ALA A 47 -26.55 7.17 3.89
CA ALA A 47 -26.40 7.66 2.52
C ALA A 47 -26.81 9.14 2.43
N SER A 48 -26.49 9.79 1.31
CA SER A 48 -27.14 11.03 0.92
C SER A 48 -28.65 10.83 0.74
N GLU A 49 -29.45 11.84 1.12
CA GLU A 49 -30.91 11.75 1.13
C GLU A 49 -31.51 11.46 -0.26
N ASP A 50 -30.87 11.95 -1.33
CA ASP A 50 -31.34 11.88 -2.71
C ASP A 50 -30.55 10.87 -3.58
N VAL A 51 -29.84 9.90 -2.99
CA VAL A 51 -28.94 9.00 -3.73
C VAL A 51 -29.63 8.18 -4.83
N ILE A 52 -30.89 7.77 -4.62
CA ILE A 52 -31.67 7.00 -5.60
C ILE A 52 -32.31 7.95 -6.62
N ASP A 53 -33.00 9.00 -6.14
CA ASP A 53 -33.64 10.01 -6.99
C ASP A 53 -32.66 10.62 -7.98
N HIS A 54 -31.44 10.93 -7.53
CA HIS A 54 -30.38 11.43 -8.39
C HIS A 54 -30.03 10.44 -9.52
N ALA A 55 -29.96 9.15 -9.24
CA ALA A 55 -29.64 8.15 -10.26
C ALA A 55 -30.77 8.02 -11.29
N ILE A 56 -32.03 8.09 -10.85
CA ILE A 56 -33.22 8.07 -11.71
C ILE A 56 -33.24 9.31 -12.62
N GLU A 57 -33.07 10.51 -12.05
CA GLU A 57 -33.02 11.77 -12.80
C GLU A 57 -31.91 11.78 -13.87
N ARG A 58 -30.81 11.07 -13.61
CA ARG A 58 -29.68 10.92 -14.53
C ARG A 58 -29.89 9.81 -15.57
N GLY A 59 -30.95 9.01 -15.43
CA GLY A 59 -31.26 7.88 -16.30
C GLY A 59 -30.31 6.70 -16.12
N TRP A 60 -29.72 6.54 -14.94
CA TRP A 60 -28.77 5.47 -14.61
C TRP A 60 -29.42 4.27 -13.93
N PHE A 61 -30.62 4.46 -13.38
CA PHE A 61 -31.33 3.45 -12.60
C PHE A 61 -32.81 3.42 -13.00
N ASP A 62 -33.36 2.21 -13.10
CA ASP A 62 -34.79 1.95 -13.32
C ASP A 62 -35.46 1.63 -11.97
N GLU A 63 -36.56 2.31 -11.66
CA GLU A 63 -37.30 2.18 -10.40
C GLU A 63 -37.88 0.78 -10.18
N GLU A 64 -38.00 -0.04 -11.23
CA GLU A 64 -38.49 -1.42 -11.14
C GLU A 64 -37.44 -2.41 -10.60
N GLU A 65 -36.17 -2.01 -10.53
CA GLU A 65 -35.05 -2.86 -10.08
C GLU A 65 -34.70 -2.65 -8.58
N GLU A 66 -33.90 -3.56 -8.02
CA GLU A 66 -33.32 -3.37 -6.69
C GLU A 66 -32.08 -2.48 -6.79
N PHE A 67 -32.08 -1.34 -6.08
CA PHE A 67 -30.98 -0.38 -6.18
C PHE A 67 -29.68 -0.91 -5.57
N SER A 68 -28.58 -0.81 -6.32
CA SER A 68 -27.22 -1.11 -5.87
C SER A 68 -26.32 0.09 -6.15
N PHE A 69 -25.74 0.70 -5.10
CA PHE A 69 -24.89 1.88 -5.27
C PHE A 69 -23.68 1.57 -6.15
N ALA A 70 -22.95 0.49 -5.85
CA ALA A 70 -21.87 0.02 -6.70
C ALA A 70 -22.36 -0.30 -8.12
N GLY A 71 -23.52 -0.95 -8.30
CA GLY A 71 -24.04 -1.28 -9.62
C GLY A 71 -24.39 -0.05 -10.48
N VAL A 72 -24.92 1.00 -9.86
CA VAL A 72 -25.45 2.19 -10.55
C VAL A 72 -24.39 3.27 -10.75
N TYR A 73 -23.51 3.49 -9.77
CA TYR A 73 -22.56 4.60 -9.78
C TYR A 73 -21.15 4.21 -10.25
N GLU A 74 -20.84 2.92 -10.39
CA GLU A 74 -19.52 2.45 -10.80
C GLU A 74 -19.19 2.83 -12.25
N ASN A 75 -17.89 3.00 -12.51
CA ASN A 75 -17.37 3.04 -13.87
C ASN A 75 -16.64 1.73 -14.17
N GLU A 76 -17.33 0.81 -14.83
CA GLU A 76 -16.81 -0.52 -15.18
C GLU A 76 -15.50 -0.48 -15.99
N ALA A 77 -15.35 0.51 -16.88
CA ALA A 77 -14.12 0.67 -17.64
C ALA A 77 -12.93 1.02 -16.72
N MET A 78 -13.14 1.88 -15.73
CA MET A 78 -12.12 2.22 -14.74
C MET A 78 -11.83 1.08 -13.78
N ARG A 79 -12.87 0.34 -13.36
CA ARG A 79 -12.73 -0.88 -12.53
C ARG A 79 -11.83 -1.90 -13.22
N TYR A 80 -12.07 -2.13 -14.51
CA TYR A 80 -11.23 -2.99 -15.36
C TYR A 80 -9.80 -2.46 -15.51
N ILE A 81 -9.61 -1.18 -15.85
CA ILE A 81 -8.28 -0.56 -16.08
C ILE A 81 -7.41 -0.59 -14.80
N THR A 82 -8.00 -0.34 -13.64
CA THR A 82 -7.28 -0.35 -12.36
C THR A 82 -7.00 -1.76 -11.85
N ARG A 83 -7.66 -2.79 -12.43
CA ARG A 83 -7.60 -4.18 -11.99
C ARG A 83 -7.85 -4.32 -10.49
N CYS A 84 -8.78 -3.51 -9.97
CA CYS A 84 -9.02 -3.42 -8.54
C CYS A 84 -9.55 -4.74 -7.96
N ASP A 85 -10.25 -5.53 -8.77
CA ASP A 85 -10.83 -6.83 -8.41
C ASP A 85 -9.79 -7.88 -8.03
N ASP A 86 -8.62 -7.90 -8.69
CA ASP A 86 -7.53 -8.81 -8.33
C ASP A 86 -7.10 -8.58 -6.87
N ARG A 87 -6.89 -7.31 -6.50
CA ARG A 87 -6.47 -6.92 -5.14
C ARG A 87 -7.60 -7.04 -4.13
N LEU A 88 -8.83 -6.70 -4.50
CA LEU A 88 -9.99 -6.82 -3.63
C LEU A 88 -10.24 -8.29 -3.27
N SER A 89 -10.24 -9.17 -4.27
CA SER A 89 -10.42 -10.61 -4.06
C SER A 89 -9.34 -11.20 -3.17
N GLU A 90 -8.07 -10.88 -3.45
CA GLU A 90 -6.93 -11.36 -2.67
C GLU A 90 -7.00 -10.87 -1.21
N SER A 91 -7.25 -9.57 -1.02
CA SER A 91 -7.31 -8.99 0.33
C SER A 91 -8.50 -9.49 1.15
N THR A 92 -9.69 -9.60 0.55
CA THR A 92 -10.85 -10.17 1.21
C THR A 92 -10.61 -11.62 1.60
N THR A 93 -10.04 -12.44 0.71
CA THR A 93 -9.77 -13.86 0.99
C THR A 93 -8.79 -14.01 2.15
N LEU A 94 -7.65 -13.30 2.12
CA LEU A 94 -6.64 -13.37 3.17
C LEU A 94 -7.17 -12.89 4.54
N LEU A 95 -7.98 -11.82 4.56
CA LEU A 95 -8.59 -11.34 5.80
C LEU A 95 -9.67 -12.29 6.32
N GLN A 96 -10.43 -12.93 5.42
CA GLN A 96 -11.43 -13.93 5.78
C GLN A 96 -10.80 -15.18 6.41
N ASP A 97 -9.69 -15.65 5.86
CA ASP A 97 -8.96 -16.81 6.37
C ASP A 97 -8.37 -16.56 7.77
N GLU A 98 -8.00 -15.31 8.05
CA GLU A 98 -7.46 -14.86 9.34
C GLU A 98 -8.52 -14.21 10.24
N PHE A 99 -9.81 -14.36 9.92
CA PHE A 99 -10.88 -13.71 10.66
C PHE A 99 -10.86 -14.09 12.15
N GLY A 100 -10.98 -13.08 13.01
CA GLY A 100 -10.85 -13.20 14.47
C GLY A 100 -9.41 -13.31 14.98
N LYS A 101 -8.40 -13.27 14.08
CA LYS A 101 -6.96 -13.27 14.41
C LYS A 101 -6.19 -12.19 13.65
N ILE A 102 -6.89 -11.20 13.10
CA ILE A 102 -6.27 -10.09 12.37
C ILE A 102 -5.46 -9.26 13.37
N GLU A 103 -4.14 -9.26 13.20
CA GLU A 103 -3.18 -8.48 13.97
C GLU A 103 -2.25 -7.71 13.03
N PHE A 104 -1.36 -6.88 13.58
CA PHE A 104 -0.34 -6.15 12.82
C PHE A 104 0.42 -7.06 11.84
N SER A 105 0.81 -8.26 12.28
CA SER A 105 1.56 -9.20 11.46
C SER A 105 0.77 -9.70 10.23
N THR A 106 -0.55 -9.88 10.38
CA THR A 106 -1.48 -10.26 9.32
C THR A 106 -1.60 -9.16 8.27
N LEU A 107 -1.87 -7.91 8.70
CA LEU A 107 -1.98 -6.76 7.80
C LEU A 107 -0.66 -6.45 7.10
N MET A 108 0.45 -6.61 7.81
CA MET A 108 1.78 -6.46 7.23
C MET A 108 2.05 -7.49 6.12
N LYS A 109 1.72 -8.77 6.33
CA LYS A 109 1.84 -9.80 5.28
C LYS A 109 0.94 -9.49 4.10
N LEU A 110 -0.30 -9.11 4.36
CA LEU A 110 -1.29 -8.72 3.34
C LEU A 110 -0.76 -7.59 2.46
N LEU A 111 -0.32 -6.48 3.06
CA LEU A 111 0.15 -5.29 2.33
C LEU A 111 1.46 -5.53 1.59
N ARG A 112 2.19 -6.60 1.92
CA ARG A 112 3.42 -7.04 1.25
C ARG A 112 3.18 -8.11 0.17
N ASN A 113 1.93 -8.55 -0.02
CA ASN A 113 1.62 -9.71 -0.84
C ASN A 113 1.85 -9.48 -2.34
N HIS A 114 2.36 -10.54 -2.98
CA HIS A 114 2.41 -10.74 -4.42
C HIS A 114 1.87 -12.13 -4.75
N PRO A 115 1.23 -12.33 -5.90
CA PRO A 115 0.87 -13.65 -6.41
C PRO A 115 2.10 -14.54 -6.62
N ASP A 116 1.89 -15.86 -6.67
CA ASP A 116 2.92 -16.82 -7.06
C ASP A 116 3.49 -16.50 -8.46
N ASP A 117 4.77 -16.81 -8.67
CA ASP A 117 5.55 -16.55 -9.89
C ASP A 117 5.61 -15.07 -10.33
N TRP A 118 5.16 -14.14 -9.49
CA TRP A 118 5.22 -12.71 -9.75
C TRP A 118 6.68 -12.23 -9.81
N ARG A 119 6.94 -11.30 -10.73
CA ARG A 119 8.21 -10.55 -10.82
C ARG A 119 7.92 -9.07 -11.10
N PRO A 120 8.84 -8.14 -10.77
CA PRO A 120 8.65 -6.73 -11.08
C PRO A 120 8.39 -6.45 -12.56
N TRP A 121 8.95 -7.25 -13.47
CA TRP A 121 8.73 -7.13 -14.92
C TRP A 121 7.73 -8.14 -15.50
N ASN A 122 7.11 -8.99 -14.68
CA ASN A 122 6.09 -9.96 -15.10
C ASN A 122 4.96 -10.02 -14.05
N GLN A 123 3.88 -9.28 -14.33
CA GLN A 123 2.79 -9.05 -13.39
C GLN A 123 1.45 -9.52 -14.00
N PRO A 124 1.19 -10.84 -14.04
CA PRO A 124 -0.02 -11.38 -14.67
C PRO A 124 -1.30 -10.95 -13.93
N LYS A 125 -1.21 -10.72 -12.62
CA LYS A 125 -2.26 -10.18 -11.75
C LYS A 125 -1.79 -8.92 -11.04
N ALA A 126 -2.71 -8.00 -10.76
CA ALA A 126 -2.38 -6.85 -9.93
C ALA A 126 -2.17 -7.33 -8.48
N ALA A 127 -0.91 -7.31 -8.05
CA ALA A 127 -0.54 -7.60 -6.67
C ALA A 127 -1.02 -6.49 -5.71
N ILE A 128 -1.15 -6.81 -4.42
CA ILE A 128 -1.43 -5.80 -3.39
C ILE A 128 -0.27 -4.81 -3.29
N CYS A 129 0.96 -5.32 -3.21
CA CYS A 129 2.17 -4.50 -3.34
C CYS A 129 2.50 -4.30 -4.82
N GLN A 130 2.15 -3.13 -5.38
CA GLN A 130 2.34 -2.83 -6.79
C GLN A 130 3.74 -2.27 -7.06
N HIS A 131 4.38 -2.74 -8.14
CA HIS A 131 5.70 -2.25 -8.56
C HIS A 131 5.59 -1.70 -9.97
N ALA A 132 6.17 -0.52 -10.20
CA ALA A 132 6.20 0.03 -11.55
C ALA A 132 7.09 -0.80 -12.49
N CYS A 133 6.63 -0.98 -13.73
CA CYS A 133 7.31 -1.77 -14.75
C CYS A 133 7.28 -1.14 -16.16
N HIS A 134 6.35 -0.22 -16.43
CA HIS A 134 6.23 0.57 -17.67
C HIS A 134 5.48 1.90 -17.42
N GLU A 135 5.30 2.75 -18.45
CA GLU A 135 4.80 4.13 -18.29
C GLU A 135 3.42 4.26 -17.62
N ASN A 136 2.54 3.28 -17.82
CA ASN A 136 1.17 3.25 -17.29
C ASN A 136 0.99 2.24 -16.14
N SER A 137 2.08 1.80 -15.53
CA SER A 137 2.03 0.88 -14.38
C SER A 137 1.79 1.64 -13.08
N TYR A 138 1.20 0.94 -12.11
CA TYR A 138 0.98 1.46 -10.76
C TYR A 138 2.17 1.11 -9.85
N VAL A 139 2.35 1.89 -8.78
CA VAL A 139 3.36 1.65 -7.75
C VAL A 139 2.79 1.95 -6.38
N THR A 140 3.07 1.08 -5.41
CA THR A 140 2.81 1.38 -4.00
C THR A 140 3.87 2.36 -3.51
N ALA A 141 3.52 3.65 -3.43
CA ALA A 141 4.46 4.72 -3.05
C ALA A 141 4.74 4.80 -1.53
N GLY A 142 3.88 4.17 -0.73
CA GLY A 142 3.94 4.10 0.73
C GLY A 142 2.91 3.12 1.26
N SER A 143 3.04 2.72 2.51
CA SER A 143 2.08 1.86 3.19
C SER A 143 1.94 2.24 4.66
N GLN A 144 0.73 2.08 5.20
CA GLN A 144 0.38 2.41 6.58
C GLN A 144 -0.44 1.28 7.22
N ILE A 145 -0.16 1.01 8.49
CA ILE A 145 -1.03 0.23 9.37
C ILE A 145 -1.30 1.08 10.62
N SER A 146 -2.54 1.10 11.10
CA SER A 146 -2.89 1.82 12.34
C SER A 146 -3.58 0.87 13.29
N GLU A 147 -3.09 0.83 14.52
CA GLU A 147 -3.68 0.10 15.63
C GLU A 147 -4.32 1.13 16.55
N LEU A 148 -5.65 1.10 16.65
CA LEU A 148 -6.41 2.02 17.48
C LEU A 148 -6.82 1.27 18.76
N GLY A 149 -6.36 1.77 19.90
CA GLY A 149 -6.62 1.23 21.24
C GLY A 149 -6.09 2.20 22.29
N ASP A 150 -5.96 1.74 23.53
CA ASP A 150 -5.41 2.57 24.63
C ASP A 150 -4.01 3.09 24.29
N ASP A 151 -3.16 2.23 23.73
CA ASP A 151 -1.81 2.56 23.22
C ASP A 151 -1.84 2.65 21.69
N HIS A 152 -2.55 3.65 21.15
CA HIS A 152 -2.69 3.80 19.70
C HIS A 152 -1.34 4.04 19.01
N LEU A 153 -1.12 3.29 17.93
CA LEU A 153 0.16 3.28 17.25
C LEU A 153 -0.04 3.21 15.74
N HIS A 154 0.68 4.06 15.04
CA HIS A 154 0.66 4.12 13.58
C HIS A 154 2.02 3.68 13.05
N TRP A 155 1.97 3.01 11.92
CA TRP A 155 3.10 2.34 11.34
C TRP A 155 3.22 2.76 9.89
N PHE A 156 4.32 3.41 9.52
CA PHE A 156 4.53 3.91 8.16
C PHE A 156 5.81 3.33 7.56
N THR A 157 5.77 2.94 6.29
CA THR A 157 7.01 2.51 5.62
C THR A 157 7.96 3.67 5.33
N GLY A 158 7.42 4.88 5.13
CA GLY A 158 8.17 6.06 4.67
C GLY A 158 8.78 5.89 3.26
N SER A 159 8.49 4.78 2.58
CA SER A 159 9.08 4.39 1.30
C SER A 159 8.11 3.53 0.49
N SER A 160 8.36 3.45 -0.81
CA SER A 160 7.63 2.56 -1.72
C SER A 160 7.88 1.08 -1.41
N ASN A 161 7.06 0.23 -2.03
CA ASN A 161 7.20 -1.23 -2.01
C ASN A 161 7.31 -1.79 -0.56
N PRO A 162 6.17 -1.90 0.17
CA PRO A 162 6.16 -2.44 1.53
C PRO A 162 6.82 -3.82 1.66
N CYS A 163 6.85 -4.63 0.59
CA CYS A 163 7.48 -5.95 0.57
C CYS A 163 8.98 -5.93 0.90
N THR A 164 9.64 -4.80 0.65
CA THR A 164 11.06 -4.57 0.95
C THR A 164 11.24 -3.47 1.99
N SER A 165 10.19 -3.06 2.73
CA SER A 165 10.24 -1.93 3.66
C SER A 165 9.81 -2.31 5.08
N VAL A 166 10.52 -1.77 6.07
CA VAL A 166 10.13 -1.84 7.48
C VAL A 166 9.02 -0.82 7.73
N TYR A 167 8.05 -1.18 8.57
CA TYR A 167 7.07 -0.26 9.12
C TYR A 167 7.61 0.40 10.39
N TRP A 168 7.80 1.71 10.35
CA TRP A 168 8.33 2.52 11.43
C TRP A 168 7.22 3.10 12.31
N PRO A 169 7.38 3.10 13.64
CA PRO A 169 6.33 3.51 14.57
C PRO A 169 6.21 5.04 14.59
N PHE A 170 4.97 5.50 14.78
CA PHE A 170 4.61 6.90 14.87
C PHE A 170 3.38 7.05 15.77
N THR A 171 3.37 8.06 16.63
CA THR A 171 2.21 8.43 17.45
C THR A 171 1.86 9.90 17.22
N PHE A 172 0.57 10.22 17.19
CA PHE A 172 0.10 11.60 17.09
C PHE A 172 0.13 12.34 18.43
N ASP A 173 0.24 11.63 19.56
CA ASP A 173 0.35 12.25 20.89
C ASP A 173 1.70 12.94 21.10
N SER A 174 2.76 12.35 20.56
CA SER A 174 4.13 12.86 20.62
C SER A 174 4.80 12.70 19.26
N PRO A 175 4.38 13.49 18.26
CA PRO A 175 4.82 13.31 16.89
C PRO A 175 6.32 13.55 16.78
N TYR A 176 7.00 12.61 16.12
CA TYR A 176 8.41 12.69 15.81
C TYR A 176 8.61 12.20 14.37
N VAL A 177 9.25 13.03 13.55
CA VAL A 177 9.60 12.67 12.18
C VAL A 177 11.08 12.32 12.18
N TYR A 178 11.40 11.08 11.80
CA TYR A 178 12.78 10.60 11.76
C TYR A 178 13.60 11.34 10.71
N ASP A 179 14.91 11.43 10.92
CA ASP A 179 15.83 12.09 10.00
C ASP A 179 15.63 11.63 8.53
N GLY A 180 15.46 12.59 7.64
CA GLY A 180 15.24 12.38 6.20
C GLY A 180 13.83 11.94 5.78
N PHE A 181 12.86 11.75 6.69
CA PHE A 181 11.49 11.35 6.33
C PHE A 181 10.62 12.52 5.85
N ASP A 182 10.96 13.76 6.19
CA ASP A 182 10.31 15.00 5.75
C ASP A 182 10.94 15.59 4.47
N MET A 183 11.98 14.95 3.95
CA MET A 183 12.70 15.40 2.77
C MET A 183 12.11 14.76 1.50
N ALA A 184 11.29 15.53 0.78
CA ALA A 184 10.69 15.12 -0.49
C ALA A 184 10.96 16.14 -1.60
N SER A 185 11.39 15.66 -2.78
CA SER A 185 11.57 16.48 -3.98
C SER A 185 11.45 15.62 -5.24
N GLU A 186 11.31 16.23 -6.42
CA GLU A 186 11.33 15.52 -7.71
C GLU A 186 12.70 14.95 -8.09
N LYS A 187 13.77 15.42 -7.43
CA LYS A 187 15.15 14.97 -7.67
C LYS A 187 15.65 14.12 -6.51
N TYR A 188 16.46 13.14 -6.87
CA TYR A 188 17.17 12.29 -5.93
C TYR A 188 17.99 13.14 -4.95
N SER A 189 17.90 12.80 -3.67
CA SER A 189 18.73 13.33 -2.60
C SER A 189 19.21 12.18 -1.72
N GLU A 190 20.48 12.24 -1.30
CA GLU A 190 21.06 11.30 -0.33
C GLU A 190 20.64 11.61 1.12
N GLU A 191 19.98 12.76 1.35
CA GLU A 191 19.42 13.14 2.66
C GLU A 191 17.96 12.69 2.81
N SER A 192 17.33 12.23 1.72
CA SER A 192 15.93 11.80 1.74
C SER A 192 15.85 10.30 1.93
N TYR A 193 15.22 9.87 3.03
CA TYR A 193 14.97 8.45 3.30
C TYR A 193 14.21 7.82 2.12
N TRP A 194 13.15 8.48 1.64
CA TRP A 194 12.37 7.97 0.51
C TRP A 194 13.23 7.75 -0.74
N TRP A 195 14.10 8.71 -1.09
CA TRP A 195 14.97 8.58 -2.27
C TRP A 195 16.06 7.53 -2.12
N ILE A 196 16.66 7.40 -0.93
CA ILE A 196 17.60 6.31 -0.63
C ILE A 196 16.89 4.97 -0.82
N ARG A 197 15.68 4.82 -0.28
CA ARG A 197 14.89 3.59 -0.39
C ARG A 197 14.44 3.32 -1.82
N GLU A 198 14.07 4.34 -2.60
CA GLU A 198 13.77 4.20 -4.03
C GLU A 198 14.95 3.64 -4.81
N LYS A 199 16.16 4.15 -4.57
CA LYS A 199 17.39 3.64 -5.19
C LYS A 199 17.58 2.15 -4.88
N GLN A 200 17.41 1.78 -3.61
CA GLN A 200 17.51 0.40 -3.16
C GLN A 200 16.42 -0.49 -3.76
N ASN A 201 15.16 -0.06 -3.76
CA ASN A 201 14.02 -0.80 -4.31
C ASN A 201 14.19 -1.05 -5.82
N ARG A 202 14.71 -0.08 -6.57
CA ARG A 202 15.01 -0.23 -8.00
C ARG A 202 16.18 -1.19 -8.23
N ALA A 203 17.19 -1.18 -7.36
CA ALA A 203 18.30 -2.14 -7.43
C ALA A 203 17.83 -3.57 -7.09
N ILE A 204 17.02 -3.75 -6.04
CA ILE A 204 16.36 -5.03 -5.72
C ILE A 204 15.53 -5.50 -6.91
N SER A 205 14.81 -4.60 -7.57
CA SER A 205 14.00 -4.95 -8.75
C SER A 205 14.83 -5.37 -9.98
N LYS A 206 16.15 -5.12 -10.00
CA LYS A 206 17.05 -5.63 -11.06
C LYS A 206 17.74 -6.95 -10.68
N SER A 207 17.76 -7.28 -9.40
CA SER A 207 18.38 -8.49 -8.86
C SER A 207 17.35 -9.26 -8.04
N PHE A 208 16.11 -9.29 -8.51
CA PHE A 208 14.95 -9.74 -7.74
C PHE A 208 15.09 -11.20 -7.29
N ASP A 209 15.51 -12.11 -8.16
CA ASP A 209 15.55 -13.54 -7.83
C ASP A 209 16.53 -13.85 -6.68
N VAL A 210 17.57 -13.03 -6.50
CA VAL A 210 18.60 -13.20 -5.45
C VAL A 210 18.43 -12.21 -4.31
N ALA A 211 18.32 -10.92 -4.60
CA ALA A 211 18.27 -9.84 -3.61
C ALA A 211 16.96 -9.80 -2.84
N MET A 212 15.83 -10.25 -3.42
CA MET A 212 14.54 -10.15 -2.74
C MET A 212 14.51 -10.99 -1.46
N THR A 213 15.03 -12.21 -1.49
CA THR A 213 15.08 -13.10 -0.32
C THR A 213 15.88 -12.48 0.82
N GLU A 214 17.08 -11.96 0.52
CA GLU A 214 17.94 -11.30 1.51
C GLU A 214 17.33 -9.98 2.02
N ALA A 215 16.68 -9.21 1.13
CA ALA A 215 15.96 -8.00 1.50
C ALA A 215 14.79 -8.32 2.45
N GLN A 216 14.01 -9.36 2.16
CA GLN A 216 12.90 -9.80 3.00
C GLN A 216 13.39 -10.30 4.37
N TYR A 217 14.51 -11.04 4.41
CA TYR A 217 15.14 -11.43 5.66
C TYR A 217 15.56 -10.20 6.49
N THR A 218 16.23 -9.25 5.85
CA THR A 218 16.67 -7.99 6.48
C THR A 218 15.48 -7.19 7.01
N VAL A 219 14.42 -7.07 6.22
CA VAL A 219 13.17 -6.39 6.61
C VAL A 219 12.51 -7.12 7.78
N ALA A 220 12.39 -8.44 7.76
CA ALA A 220 11.78 -9.20 8.83
C ALA A 220 12.56 -9.08 10.15
N LYS A 221 13.89 -9.16 10.09
CA LYS A 221 14.77 -8.94 11.25
C LYS A 221 14.54 -7.56 11.87
N HIS A 222 14.58 -6.50 11.07
CA HIS A 222 14.42 -5.14 11.59
C HIS A 222 12.98 -4.86 12.03
N GLN A 223 11.98 -5.43 11.35
CA GLN A 223 10.60 -5.31 11.77
C GLN A 223 10.37 -5.89 13.16
N ASP A 224 10.91 -7.07 13.46
CA ASP A 224 10.78 -7.68 14.79
C ASP A 224 11.48 -6.84 15.87
N ILE A 225 12.65 -6.29 15.58
CA ILE A 225 13.36 -5.36 16.49
C ILE A 225 12.48 -4.14 16.78
N VAL A 226 12.01 -3.47 15.74
CA VAL A 226 11.21 -2.23 15.85
C VAL A 226 9.88 -2.48 16.53
N TYR A 227 9.22 -3.60 16.22
CA TYR A 227 7.96 -3.99 16.86
C TYR A 227 8.12 -4.18 18.38
N ARG A 228 9.20 -4.84 18.81
CA ARG A 228 9.51 -5.01 20.24
C ARG A 228 9.92 -3.72 20.95
N LEU A 229 10.53 -2.77 20.24
CA LEU A 229 10.84 -1.46 20.79
C LEU A 229 9.56 -0.65 21.01
N ALA A 230 8.68 -0.62 20.02
CA ALA A 230 7.45 0.16 20.07
C ALA A 230 6.45 -0.35 21.13
N SER A 231 6.40 -1.66 21.38
CA SER A 231 5.49 -2.24 22.39
C SER A 231 5.83 -1.90 23.85
N ARG A 232 6.95 -1.22 24.11
CA ARG A 232 7.34 -0.76 25.45
C ARG A 232 7.21 0.75 25.57
N ARG A 233 7.97 1.44 24.73
CA ARG A 233 8.06 2.90 24.62
C ARG A 233 8.92 3.21 23.39
N ILE A 234 8.44 4.13 22.56
CA ILE A 234 9.22 4.60 21.40
C ILE A 234 10.37 5.48 21.90
N GLU A 235 11.58 4.93 21.89
CA GLU A 235 12.82 5.69 22.08
C GLU A 235 13.36 6.12 20.71
N GLN A 236 13.12 7.39 20.35
CA GLN A 236 13.40 7.96 19.03
C GLN A 236 14.84 7.69 18.57
N ASP A 237 15.83 7.96 19.42
CA ASP A 237 17.25 7.72 19.13
C ASP A 237 17.57 6.24 18.82
N VAL A 238 16.85 5.29 19.44
CA VAL A 238 17.04 3.86 19.18
C VAL A 238 16.46 3.49 17.82
N VAL A 239 15.28 4.03 17.49
CA VAL A 239 14.64 3.81 16.19
C VAL A 239 15.49 4.41 15.08
N GLU A 240 16.04 5.62 15.25
CA GLU A 240 16.93 6.24 14.25
C GLU A 240 18.18 5.41 13.99
N ARG A 241 18.83 4.88 15.05
CA ARG A 241 19.96 3.96 14.86
C ARG A 241 19.56 2.71 14.10
N THR A 242 18.37 2.17 14.38
CA THR A 242 17.83 1.00 13.70
C THR A 242 17.53 1.28 12.23
N ILE A 243 17.05 2.49 11.88
CA ILE A 243 16.87 2.96 10.50
C ILE A 243 18.21 2.97 9.75
N ILE A 244 19.26 3.54 10.36
CA ILE A 244 20.60 3.60 9.75
C ILE A 244 21.19 2.20 9.54
N GLU A 245 21.07 1.32 10.55
CA GLU A 245 21.53 -0.08 10.46
C GLU A 245 20.78 -0.83 9.37
N TYR A 246 19.45 -0.70 9.32
CA TYR A 246 18.61 -1.29 8.30
C TYR A 246 19.01 -0.88 6.88
N MET A 247 19.18 0.42 6.65
CA MET A 247 19.56 0.93 5.32
C MET A 247 20.94 0.41 4.90
N ARG A 248 21.88 0.30 5.85
CA ARG A 248 23.23 -0.23 5.59
C ARG A 248 23.20 -1.74 5.27
N GLU A 249 22.51 -2.54 6.08
CA GLU A 249 22.41 -3.99 5.86
C GLU A 249 21.72 -4.28 4.51
N LEU A 250 20.62 -3.58 4.22
CA LEU A 250 19.91 -3.74 2.96
C LEU A 250 20.79 -3.37 1.75
N GLN A 251 21.58 -2.28 1.85
CA GLN A 251 22.53 -1.90 0.81
C GLN A 251 23.58 -3.01 0.57
N GLY A 252 24.08 -3.62 1.63
CA GLY A 252 25.04 -4.74 1.53
C GLY A 252 24.46 -5.95 0.80
N SER A 253 23.20 -6.32 1.08
CA SER A 253 22.51 -7.41 0.36
C SER A 253 22.40 -7.10 -1.13
N ILE A 254 22.08 -5.86 -1.49
CA ILE A 254 21.95 -5.43 -2.89
C ILE A 254 23.29 -5.50 -3.63
N GLU A 255 24.38 -5.01 -3.03
CA GLU A 255 25.70 -4.99 -3.66
C GLU A 255 26.28 -6.39 -3.90
N SER A 256 25.86 -7.37 -3.09
CA SER A 256 26.26 -8.77 -3.27
C SER A 256 25.45 -9.53 -4.33
N ALA A 257 24.30 -8.99 -4.76
CA ALA A 257 23.36 -9.71 -5.61
C ALA A 257 23.65 -9.49 -7.10
N ALA A 258 23.77 -10.58 -7.84
CA ALA A 258 23.87 -10.53 -9.30
C ALA A 258 22.56 -10.03 -9.93
N VAL A 259 22.68 -9.21 -10.98
CA VAL A 259 21.54 -8.75 -11.78
C VAL A 259 20.91 -9.94 -12.51
N ASP A 260 19.59 -10.02 -12.51
CA ASP A 260 18.88 -11.14 -13.10
C ASP A 260 19.03 -11.18 -14.63
N THR A 261 19.29 -12.39 -15.12
CA THR A 261 19.28 -12.66 -16.56
C THR A 261 17.84 -12.79 -17.03
N GLY A 262 17.47 -12.10 -18.11
CA GLY A 262 16.11 -12.20 -18.69
C GLY A 262 15.18 -11.04 -18.37
N ILE A 263 15.64 -10.00 -17.66
CA ILE A 263 14.87 -8.75 -17.51
C ILE A 263 14.60 -8.16 -18.91
N PRO A 264 13.33 -7.93 -19.28
CA PRO A 264 12.94 -7.35 -20.56
C PRO A 264 13.56 -5.98 -20.80
N THR A 265 13.90 -5.69 -22.06
CA THR A 265 14.46 -4.40 -22.46
C THR A 265 13.52 -3.23 -22.14
N GLU A 266 12.21 -3.42 -22.23
CA GLU A 266 11.21 -2.42 -21.88
C GLU A 266 11.31 -1.98 -20.42
N PHE A 267 11.36 -2.94 -19.49
CA PHE A 267 11.53 -2.67 -18.06
C PHE A 267 12.83 -1.92 -17.76
N LYS A 268 13.94 -2.32 -18.41
CA LYS A 268 15.23 -1.62 -18.30
C LYS A 268 15.13 -0.18 -18.79
N ASN A 269 14.53 0.02 -19.97
CA ASN A 269 14.38 1.34 -20.57
C ASN A 269 13.50 2.26 -19.71
N TYR A 270 12.40 1.73 -19.17
CA TYR A 270 11.53 2.45 -18.26
C TYR A 270 12.32 2.97 -17.04
N TRP A 271 13.02 2.10 -16.33
CA TRP A 271 13.77 2.52 -15.14
C TRP A 271 14.98 3.39 -15.48
N ASN A 272 15.66 3.17 -16.60
CA ASN A 272 16.74 4.06 -17.06
C ASN A 272 16.22 5.49 -17.29
N LYS A 273 15.05 5.64 -17.93
CA LYS A 273 14.40 6.94 -18.11
C LYS A 273 14.03 7.57 -16.76
N ARG A 274 13.35 6.83 -15.87
CA ARG A 274 12.95 7.35 -14.54
C ARG A 274 14.14 7.71 -13.65
N ASN A 275 15.25 6.98 -13.76
CA ASN A 275 16.49 7.29 -13.05
C ASN A 275 17.12 8.59 -13.57
N ALA A 276 17.16 8.76 -14.90
CA ALA A 276 17.67 9.99 -15.51
C ALA A 276 16.81 11.22 -15.14
N GLU A 277 15.49 11.10 -15.18
CA GLU A 277 14.55 12.16 -14.78
C GLU A 277 14.76 12.62 -13.33
N ALA A 278 14.99 11.65 -12.43
CA ALA A 278 15.28 11.90 -11.02
C ALA A 278 16.72 12.40 -10.75
N GLY A 279 17.62 12.38 -11.73
CA GLY A 279 19.04 12.66 -11.51
C GLY A 279 19.76 11.57 -10.72
N MET A 280 19.19 10.36 -10.64
CA MET A 280 19.70 9.25 -9.87
C MET A 280 20.60 8.36 -10.72
N LYS A 281 21.84 8.13 -10.27
CA LYS A 281 22.70 7.09 -10.84
C LYS A 281 22.41 5.77 -10.12
N VAL A 282 21.67 4.88 -10.77
CA VAL A 282 21.50 3.51 -10.31
C VAL A 282 22.48 2.63 -11.08
N PRO A 283 23.34 1.85 -10.40
CA PRO A 283 24.19 0.84 -11.04
C PRO A 283 23.39 -0.10 -11.95
#